data_AF-A0AA34SFK1-F1
#
_entry.id   AF-A0AA34SFK1-F1
#
_cell.length_a   1.000
_cell.length_b   1.000
_cell.length_c   1.000
_cell.angle_alpha   90.00
_cell.angle_beta   90.00
_cell.angle_gamma   90.00
#
_symmetry.space_group_name_H-M   'P 1'
#
loop_
_entity.id
_entity.type
_entity.pdbx_description
1 polymer ?
#
loop_
_entity_poly.entity_id
_entity_poly.type
_entity_poly.pdbx_seq_one_letter_code
_entity_poly.pdbx_strand_id
1 'polypeptide(L)'
;MIDGLYPGGEERLTNFNELPVVKTCYATDELNEAVQIGHQVCVLQIKESRDLKLKGLLLRNRLSGEYRLVSDRTMFVQYGNVIEYSDEEWETIHEVKGYARNRPASQGWGAYILPLGIRSGDKVYIEDLIEDIVADSFWYSVHPAVDAVGVWNGTSIDIDRSIYKRFMRIG
;
A
#
# COMPACT_ATOMS: atom_id res chain seq x y z
N MET A 1 10.37 -15.17 -17.12
CA MET A 1 10.05 -13.81 -17.58
C MET A 1 8.90 -13.33 -16.72
N ILE A 2 9.02 -12.16 -16.10
CA ILE A 2 7.99 -11.62 -15.20
C ILE A 2 7.10 -10.73 -16.06
N ASP A 3 5.90 -11.19 -16.37
CA ASP A 3 4.88 -10.43 -17.10
C ASP A 3 4.17 -9.45 -16.15
N GLY A 4 4.31 -8.15 -16.38
CA GLY A 4 3.27 -7.18 -16.04
C GLY A 4 3.32 -6.45 -14.71
N LEU A 5 2.45 -5.44 -14.67
CA LEU A 5 1.97 -4.68 -13.53
C LEU A 5 1.64 -5.59 -12.34
N TYR A 6 2.57 -5.74 -11.42
CA TYR A 6 2.30 -6.42 -10.16
C TYR A 6 2.06 -5.37 -9.08
N PRO A 7 0.87 -5.31 -8.45
CA PRO A 7 0.85 -4.87 -7.07
C PRO A 7 1.86 -5.74 -6.34
N GLY A 8 2.87 -5.11 -5.74
CA GLY A 8 3.79 -5.82 -4.90
C GLY A 8 3.02 -6.51 -3.77
N GLY A 9 3.59 -7.57 -3.19
CA GLY A 9 3.06 -8.13 -1.96
C GLY A 9 2.92 -7.06 -0.87
N GLU A 10 1.92 -7.20 -0.02
CA GLU A 10 1.74 -6.39 1.18
C GLU A 10 2.92 -6.59 2.14
N GLU A 11 3.57 -5.50 2.56
CA GLU A 11 4.65 -5.58 3.55
C GLU A 11 4.09 -5.39 4.95
N ARG A 12 4.50 -6.29 5.86
CA ARG A 12 4.07 -6.32 7.26
C ARG A 12 5.26 -6.25 8.21
N LEU A 13 5.20 -5.28 9.10
CA LEU A 13 6.10 -5.06 10.20
C LEU A 13 6.03 -6.16 11.24
N THR A 14 4.81 -6.60 11.59
CA THR A 14 4.50 -7.47 12.73
C THR A 14 4.83 -6.82 14.09
N ASN A 15 4.01 -7.09 15.11
CA ASN A 15 4.17 -6.50 16.45
C ASN A 15 5.20 -7.23 17.33
N PHE A 16 6.46 -7.31 16.88
CA PHE A 16 7.52 -8.04 17.61
C PHE A 16 7.84 -7.48 19.00
N ASN A 17 7.53 -6.20 19.25
CA ASN A 17 7.81 -5.53 20.51
C ASN A 17 6.61 -5.52 21.48
N GLU A 18 5.53 -6.27 21.15
CA GLU A 18 4.31 -6.35 21.96
C GLU A 18 3.76 -4.97 22.35
N LEU A 19 3.83 -4.00 21.42
CA LEU A 19 3.31 -2.66 21.64
C LEU A 19 1.79 -2.72 21.78
N PRO A 20 1.19 -1.76 22.52
CA PRO A 20 -0.26 -1.60 22.56
C PRO A 20 -0.83 -1.50 21.14
N VAL A 21 -1.82 -2.35 20.87
CA VAL A 21 -2.41 -2.49 19.54
C VAL A 21 -3.53 -1.49 19.35
N VAL A 22 -3.46 -0.77 18.25
CA VAL A 22 -4.47 0.16 17.75
C VAL A 22 -5.31 -0.56 16.72
N LYS A 23 -6.62 -0.58 16.95
CA LYS A 23 -7.58 -1.19 16.05
C LYS A 23 -8.04 -0.18 15.01
N THR A 24 -8.19 -0.62 13.78
CA THR A 24 -8.77 0.18 12.71
C THR A 24 -10.24 -0.12 12.56
N CYS A 25 -11.04 0.94 12.45
CA CYS A 25 -12.50 0.89 12.41
C CYS A 25 -13.02 1.70 11.22
N TYR A 26 -14.02 1.14 10.56
CA TYR A 26 -14.72 1.72 9.40
C TYR A 26 -16.23 1.86 9.70
N ALA A 27 -16.71 1.39 10.84
CA ALA A 27 -18.13 1.43 11.20
C ALA A 27 -18.40 2.51 12.25
N THR A 28 -19.46 3.30 12.06
CA THR A 28 -19.77 4.42 12.98
C THR A 28 -20.33 3.94 14.32
N ASP A 29 -21.05 2.82 14.33
CA ASP A 29 -21.55 2.14 15.53
C ASP A 29 -20.40 1.63 16.41
N GLU A 30 -19.43 0.92 15.81
CA GLU A 30 -18.23 0.46 16.52
C GLU A 30 -17.40 1.64 17.07
N LEU A 31 -17.23 2.70 16.28
CA LEU A 31 -16.53 3.90 16.74
C LEU A 31 -17.23 4.58 17.92
N ASN A 32 -18.57 4.67 17.88
CA ASN A 32 -19.36 5.25 18.97
C ASN A 32 -19.28 4.39 20.24
N GLU A 33 -19.32 3.07 20.12
CA GLU A 33 -19.15 2.16 21.26
C GLU A 33 -17.78 2.34 21.92
N ALA A 34 -16.72 2.42 21.13
CA ALA A 34 -15.37 2.65 21.64
C ALA A 34 -15.26 3.97 22.42
N VAL A 35 -15.86 5.05 21.89
CA VAL A 35 -15.91 6.35 22.59
C VAL A 35 -16.69 6.26 23.90
N GLN A 36 -17.82 5.54 23.93
CA GLN A 36 -18.60 5.34 25.16
C GLN A 36 -17.85 4.58 26.24
N ILE A 37 -17.04 3.59 25.84
CA ILE A 37 -16.17 2.82 26.75
C ILE A 37 -14.99 3.68 27.27
N GLY A 38 -14.69 4.80 26.62
CA GLY A 38 -13.63 5.74 27.01
C GLY A 38 -12.34 5.58 26.22
N HIS A 39 -12.37 4.90 25.07
CA HIS A 39 -11.23 4.87 24.17
C HIS A 39 -10.96 6.26 23.58
N GLN A 40 -9.69 6.57 23.40
CA GLN A 40 -9.29 7.68 22.54
C GLN A 40 -9.37 7.21 21.09
N VAL A 41 -9.78 8.11 20.19
CA VAL A 41 -9.96 7.79 18.78
C VAL A 41 -9.36 8.86 17.88
N CYS A 42 -8.89 8.47 16.70
CA CYS A 42 -8.37 9.37 15.68
C CYS A 42 -9.05 9.06 14.35
N VAL A 43 -9.86 10.00 13.84
CA VAL A 43 -10.57 9.84 12.56
C VAL A 43 -9.73 10.44 11.44
N LEU A 44 -9.59 9.68 10.36
CA LEU A 44 -8.75 10.01 9.22
C LEU A 44 -9.55 9.92 7.93
N GLN A 45 -9.32 10.89 7.04
CA GLN A 45 -9.77 10.78 5.66
C GLN A 45 -8.82 9.87 4.90
N ILE A 46 -9.35 8.88 4.19
CA ILE A 46 -8.58 8.05 3.27
C ILE A 46 -8.24 8.90 2.05
N LYS A 47 -6.94 9.07 1.79
CA LYS A 47 -6.42 9.79 0.62
C LYS A 47 -5.55 8.86 -0.19
N GLU A 48 -5.93 8.63 -1.44
CA GLU A 48 -5.09 7.89 -2.38
C GLU A 48 -3.73 8.57 -2.55
N SER A 49 -2.66 7.79 -2.44
CA SER A 49 -1.33 8.20 -2.83
C SER A 49 -1.14 8.04 -4.34
N ARG A 50 -0.50 9.02 -4.98
CA ARG A 50 -0.08 8.89 -6.39
C ARG A 50 0.97 7.81 -6.55
N ASP A 51 1.75 7.53 -5.51
CA ASP A 51 2.88 6.59 -5.55
C ASP A 51 2.40 5.12 -5.53
N LEU A 52 1.16 4.87 -5.11
CA LEU A 52 0.53 3.54 -5.17
C LEU A 52 -0.28 3.35 -6.46
N LYS A 53 -0.32 4.34 -7.37
CA LYS A 53 -1.01 4.20 -8.66
C LYS A 53 -0.15 3.40 -9.61
N LEU A 54 -0.75 2.35 -10.15
CA LEU A 54 -0.10 1.43 -11.05
C LEU A 54 -0.54 1.75 -12.49
N LYS A 55 0.42 1.71 -13.43
CA LYS A 55 0.21 1.95 -14.86
C LYS A 55 0.95 0.95 -15.73
N GLY A 56 0.36 0.61 -16.87
CA GLY A 56 0.97 -0.27 -17.85
C GLY A 56 0.02 -0.57 -18.99
N LEU A 57 0.37 -1.59 -19.79
CA LEU A 57 -0.19 -1.81 -21.11
C LEU A 57 -0.57 -3.28 -21.29
N LEU A 58 -1.78 -3.54 -21.77
CA LEU A 58 -2.14 -4.82 -22.35
C LEU A 58 -1.83 -4.77 -23.84
N LEU A 59 -0.81 -5.52 -24.24
CA LEU A 59 -0.36 -5.62 -25.62
C LEU A 59 -0.82 -6.93 -26.25
N ARG A 60 -0.97 -6.92 -27.58
CA ARG A 60 -1.18 -8.12 -28.39
C ARG A 60 -0.18 -8.16 -29.53
N ASN A 61 0.51 -9.29 -29.70
CA ASN A 61 1.38 -9.50 -30.86
C ASN A 61 0.53 -9.64 -32.12
N ARG A 62 0.85 -8.88 -33.16
CA ARG A 62 0.04 -8.83 -34.39
C ARG A 62 0.08 -10.12 -35.20
N LEU A 63 1.19 -10.87 -35.14
CA LEU A 63 1.39 -12.08 -35.93
C LEU A 63 0.91 -13.33 -35.18
N SER A 64 1.36 -13.52 -33.95
CA SER A 64 1.03 -14.71 -33.15
C SER A 64 -0.32 -14.60 -32.45
N GLY A 65 -0.82 -13.38 -32.24
CA GLY A 65 -2.02 -13.11 -31.44
C GLY A 65 -1.81 -13.22 -29.92
N GLU A 66 -0.59 -13.44 -29.45
CA GLU A 66 -0.21 -13.54 -28.04
C GLU A 66 -0.50 -12.24 -27.28
N TYR A 67 -0.99 -12.35 -26.03
CA TYR A 67 -1.21 -11.19 -25.17
C TYR A 67 -0.13 -11.09 -24.09
N ARG A 68 0.32 -9.87 -23.83
CA ARG A 68 1.27 -9.55 -22.75
C ARG A 68 0.76 -8.37 -21.95
N LEU A 69 0.79 -8.49 -20.63
CA LEU A 69 0.64 -7.35 -19.73
C LEU A 69 2.05 -6.87 -19.38
N VAL A 70 2.35 -5.60 -19.62
CA VAL A 70 3.68 -5.01 -19.40
C VAL A 70 3.54 -3.68 -18.67
N SER A 71 4.59 -3.23 -17.99
CA SER A 71 4.61 -1.90 -17.35
C SER A 71 4.85 -0.78 -18.36
N ASP A 72 5.64 -1.05 -19.39
CA ASP A 72 5.96 -0.15 -20.48
C ASP A 72 6.36 -0.96 -21.73
N ARG A 73 6.46 -0.30 -22.89
CA ARG A 73 7.00 -0.90 -24.12
C ARG A 73 8.50 -1.16 -24.02
N THR A 74 9.22 -0.43 -23.19
CA THR A 74 10.65 -0.67 -22.93
C THR A 74 10.85 -1.01 -21.46
N MET A 75 11.36 -2.21 -21.18
CA MET A 75 11.55 -2.72 -19.82
C MET A 75 12.97 -3.22 -19.60
N PHE A 76 13.64 -2.70 -18.58
CA PHE A 76 14.80 -3.34 -17.97
C PHE A 76 14.38 -4.65 -17.30
N VAL A 77 15.16 -5.71 -17.54
CA VAL A 77 15.03 -7.02 -16.91
C VAL A 77 16.37 -7.46 -16.31
N GLN A 78 16.42 -8.66 -15.72
CA GLN A 78 17.60 -9.14 -15.00
C GLN A 78 18.84 -9.11 -15.88
N TYR A 79 19.99 -8.84 -15.25
CA TYR A 79 21.31 -8.79 -15.87
C TYR A 79 21.50 -7.66 -16.89
N GLY A 80 20.79 -6.53 -16.71
CA GLY A 80 20.96 -5.33 -17.53
C GLY A 80 20.42 -5.46 -18.96
N ASN A 81 19.63 -6.50 -19.23
CA ASN A 81 18.96 -6.65 -20.51
C ASN A 81 17.76 -5.70 -20.59
N VAL A 82 17.44 -5.29 -21.81
CA VAL A 82 16.25 -4.49 -22.12
C VAL A 82 15.37 -5.30 -23.07
N ILE A 83 14.10 -5.41 -22.73
CA ILE A 83 13.07 -5.95 -23.62
C ILE A 83 12.30 -4.76 -24.21
N GLU A 84 12.13 -4.77 -25.53
CA GLU A 84 11.38 -3.78 -26.27
C GLU A 84 10.20 -4.44 -26.99
N TYR A 85 9.01 -3.83 -26.84
CA TYR A 85 7.78 -4.21 -27.52
C TYR A 85 7.43 -3.12 -28.54
N SER A 86 7.92 -3.29 -29.77
CA SER A 86 7.75 -2.33 -30.87
C SER A 86 6.28 -2.16 -31.29
N ASP A 87 5.91 -1.01 -31.85
CA ASP A 87 4.55 -0.76 -32.37
C ASP A 87 4.25 -1.58 -33.65
N GLU A 88 5.31 -1.95 -34.39
CA GLU A 88 5.21 -2.80 -35.58
C GLU A 88 4.80 -4.23 -35.23
N GLU A 89 5.32 -4.79 -34.15
CA GLU A 89 5.04 -6.18 -33.75
C GLU A 89 3.90 -6.28 -32.73
N TRP A 90 3.71 -5.25 -31.90
CA TRP A 90 2.77 -5.26 -30.78
C TRP A 90 1.80 -4.08 -30.82
N GLU A 91 0.51 -4.38 -30.87
CA GLU A 91 -0.54 -3.39 -30.69
C GLU A 91 -0.94 -3.22 -29.23
N THR A 92 -1.13 -1.97 -28.79
CA THR A 92 -1.74 -1.68 -27.50
C THR A 92 -3.25 -1.90 -27.61
N ILE A 93 -3.75 -2.85 -26.82
CA ILE A 93 -5.18 -3.13 -26.70
C ILE A 93 -5.80 -2.23 -25.64
N HIS A 94 -5.11 -2.02 -24.51
CA HIS A 94 -5.63 -1.23 -23.40
C HIS A 94 -4.53 -0.65 -22.51
N GLU A 95 -4.74 0.58 -22.03
CA GLU A 95 -3.96 1.14 -20.91
C GLU A 95 -4.54 0.64 -19.58
N VAL A 96 -3.75 -0.12 -18.84
CA VAL A 96 -4.14 -0.66 -17.55
C VAL A 96 -3.81 0.35 -16.45
N LYS A 97 -4.83 0.70 -15.66
CA LYS A 97 -4.71 1.51 -14.44
C LYS A 97 -5.10 0.65 -13.25
N GLY A 98 -4.24 0.64 -12.23
CA GLY A 98 -4.48 -0.10 -11.00
C GLY A 98 -4.11 0.72 -9.77
N TYR A 99 -4.38 0.14 -8.61
CA TYR A 99 -3.96 0.66 -7.32
C TYR A 99 -3.32 -0.47 -6.53
N ALA A 100 -2.13 -0.24 -5.98
CA ALA A 100 -1.35 -1.28 -5.31
C ALA A 100 -1.98 -1.80 -4.02
N ARG A 101 -3.00 -1.11 -3.51
CA ARG A 101 -3.68 -1.45 -2.28
C ARG A 101 -5.12 -1.89 -2.54
N ASN A 102 -5.51 -2.99 -1.91
CA ASN A 102 -6.91 -3.40 -1.89
C ASN A 102 -7.59 -2.82 -0.64
N ARG A 103 -8.70 -2.10 -0.82
CA ARG A 103 -9.47 -1.52 0.28
C ARG A 103 -10.97 -1.59 0.02
N PRO A 104 -11.80 -1.67 1.08
CA PRO A 104 -13.23 -1.48 0.94
C PRO A 104 -13.50 -0.09 0.33
N ALA A 105 -14.05 -0.07 -0.88
CA ALA A 105 -14.20 1.13 -1.71
C ALA A 105 -15.21 2.17 -1.17
N SER A 106 -15.89 1.90 -0.05
CA SER A 106 -17.19 2.51 0.24
C SER A 106 -17.19 3.69 1.20
N GLN A 107 -16.09 4.05 1.87
CA GLN A 107 -16.20 4.98 2.99
C GLN A 107 -15.30 6.21 2.96
N GLY A 108 -14.14 6.20 2.29
CA GLY A 108 -13.29 7.41 2.19
C GLY A 108 -12.79 7.97 3.54
N TRP A 109 -13.05 7.25 4.64
CA TRP A 109 -12.61 7.54 5.99
C TRP A 109 -12.32 6.23 6.72
N GLY A 110 -11.54 6.33 7.79
CA GLY A 110 -11.36 5.27 8.79
C GLY A 110 -11.02 5.92 10.11
N ALA A 111 -11.03 5.15 11.18
CA ALA A 111 -10.61 5.62 12.49
C ALA A 111 -9.69 4.63 13.18
N TYR A 112 -8.74 5.16 13.94
CA TYR A 112 -7.95 4.40 14.90
C TYR A 112 -8.61 4.46 16.26
N ILE A 113 -8.79 3.29 16.89
CA ILE A 113 -9.23 3.13 18.26
C ILE A 113 -8.00 2.77 19.09
N LEU A 114 -7.56 3.70 19.95
CA LEU A 114 -6.42 3.51 20.82
C LEU A 114 -6.81 2.63 22.01
N PRO A 115 -5.94 1.75 22.51
CA PRO A 115 -6.22 0.98 23.72
C PRO A 115 -6.35 1.90 24.95
N LEU A 116 -7.09 1.46 25.96
CA LEU A 116 -7.32 2.24 27.18
C LEU A 116 -5.99 2.51 27.90
N GLY A 117 -5.86 3.70 28.47
CA GLY A 117 -4.71 4.10 29.29
C GLY A 117 -3.50 4.65 28.51
N ILE A 118 -3.57 4.72 27.18
CA ILE A 118 -2.55 5.36 26.33
C ILE A 118 -2.43 6.85 26.62
N ARG A 119 -1.18 7.33 26.65
CA ARG A 119 -0.80 8.73 26.90
C ARG A 119 -0.02 9.29 25.71
N SER A 120 -0.04 10.62 25.56
CA SER A 120 0.83 11.28 24.57
C SER A 120 2.30 10.91 24.82
N GLY A 121 3.01 10.54 23.76
CA GLY A 121 4.37 10.04 23.79
C GLY A 121 4.48 8.50 23.76
N ASP A 122 3.39 7.77 24.00
CA ASP A 122 3.40 6.31 23.97
C ASP A 122 3.54 5.78 22.54
N LYS A 123 4.35 4.73 22.40
CA LYS A 123 4.49 3.99 21.14
C LYS A 123 3.34 3.00 21.01
N VAL A 124 2.81 2.91 19.80
CA VAL A 124 1.70 2.02 19.46
C VAL A 124 1.99 1.27 18.16
N TYR A 125 1.34 0.12 18.02
CA TYR A 125 1.34 -0.67 16.79
C TYR A 125 -0.06 -0.60 16.15
N ILE A 126 -0.11 -0.32 14.85
CA ILE A 126 -1.33 -0.26 14.04
C ILE A 126 -1.38 -1.51 13.18
N GLU A 127 -2.41 -2.34 13.33
CA GLU A 127 -2.50 -3.62 12.62
C GLU A 127 -3.04 -3.51 11.18
N ASP A 128 -3.86 -2.50 10.91
CA ASP A 128 -4.43 -2.19 9.59
C ASP A 128 -4.33 -0.69 9.32
N LEU A 129 -3.23 -0.27 8.71
CA LEU A 129 -2.89 1.12 8.47
C LEU A 129 -3.94 1.81 7.58
N ILE A 130 -4.41 3.01 7.92
CA ILE A 130 -5.31 3.86 7.11
C ILE A 130 -4.51 4.71 6.09
N GLU A 131 -3.29 5.11 6.38
CA GLU A 131 -2.48 5.92 5.47
C GLU A 131 -1.93 5.09 4.30
N ASP A 132 -1.92 5.68 3.12
CA ASP A 132 -1.31 5.08 1.93
C ASP A 132 0.19 5.37 1.89
N ILE A 133 0.97 4.43 2.43
CA ILE A 133 2.43 4.49 2.52
C ILE A 133 3.02 3.38 1.65
N VAL A 134 4.01 3.75 0.83
CA VAL A 134 4.86 2.80 0.11
C VAL A 134 5.89 2.23 1.09
N ALA A 135 5.87 0.92 1.31
CA ALA A 135 6.87 0.23 2.10
C ALA A 135 8.15 -0.02 1.30
N ASP A 136 8.00 -0.45 0.05
CA ASP A 136 9.10 -0.65 -0.89
C ASP A 136 8.61 -0.51 -2.33
N SER A 137 9.52 -0.25 -3.25
CA SER A 137 9.28 -0.28 -4.69
C SER A 137 10.47 -0.91 -5.38
N PHE A 138 10.22 -1.93 -6.20
CA PHE A 138 11.27 -2.60 -6.94
C PHE A 138 10.83 -2.82 -8.38
N TRP A 139 11.63 -2.30 -9.30
CA TRP A 139 11.32 -2.26 -10.73
C TRP A 139 9.94 -1.65 -11.01
N TYR A 140 8.98 -2.47 -11.43
CA TYR A 140 7.64 -2.04 -11.83
C TYR A 140 6.57 -2.39 -10.79
N SER A 141 7.00 -2.81 -9.60
CA SER A 141 6.14 -3.18 -8.50
C SER A 141 6.25 -2.18 -7.36
N VAL A 142 5.09 -1.84 -6.79
CA VAL A 142 5.01 -1.02 -5.59
C VAL A 142 4.33 -1.84 -4.49
N HIS A 143 4.94 -1.87 -3.32
CA HIS A 143 4.52 -2.65 -2.17
C HIS A 143 3.96 -1.69 -1.10
N PRO A 144 2.64 -1.70 -0.83
CA PRO A 144 2.08 -0.88 0.23
C PRO A 144 2.42 -1.43 1.62
N ALA A 145 2.58 -0.52 2.59
CA ALA A 145 2.60 -0.87 4.00
C ALA A 145 1.18 -1.19 4.49
N VAL A 146 1.03 -2.26 5.27
CA VAL A 146 -0.27 -2.68 5.81
C VAL A 146 -0.40 -2.45 7.31
N ASP A 147 0.71 -2.47 8.03
CA ASP A 147 0.78 -2.15 9.45
C ASP A 147 1.80 -1.03 9.67
N ALA A 148 1.82 -0.47 10.86
CA ALA A 148 2.74 0.61 11.21
C ALA A 148 3.09 0.60 12.70
N VAL A 149 4.23 1.22 13.01
CA VAL A 149 4.55 1.67 14.36
C VAL A 149 4.53 3.19 14.36
N GLY A 150 3.98 3.78 15.41
CA GLY A 150 3.97 5.22 15.57
C GLY A 150 3.91 5.66 17.01
N VAL A 151 3.90 6.97 17.21
CA VAL A 151 3.79 7.60 18.52
C VAL A 151 2.48 8.36 18.62
N TRP A 152 1.69 8.08 19.65
CA TRP A 152 0.47 8.86 19.91
C TRP A 152 0.86 10.25 20.42
N ASN A 153 0.44 11.32 19.74
CA ASN A 153 0.77 12.68 20.16
C ASN A 153 -0.37 13.36 20.96
N GLY A 154 -1.51 12.68 21.15
CA GLY A 154 -2.70 13.20 21.83
C GLY A 154 -3.86 13.51 20.88
N THR A 155 -3.61 13.57 19.57
CA THR A 155 -4.64 13.81 18.54
C THR A 155 -4.51 12.88 17.34
N SER A 156 -3.28 12.54 16.95
CA SER A 156 -2.96 11.62 15.87
C SER A 156 -1.80 10.69 16.23
N ILE A 157 -1.55 9.71 15.37
CA ILE A 157 -0.38 8.83 15.48
C ILE A 157 0.67 9.30 14.47
N ASP A 158 1.84 9.68 14.98
CA ASP A 158 2.99 10.03 14.16
C ASP A 158 3.69 8.72 13.72
N ILE A 159 3.44 8.31 12.48
CA ILE A 159 3.94 7.05 11.91
C ILE A 159 5.45 7.15 11.64
N ASP A 160 6.22 6.20 12.20
CA ASP A 160 7.64 6.07 11.91
C ASP A 160 7.84 5.40 10.54
N ARG A 161 8.02 6.22 9.50
CA ARG A 161 8.28 5.73 8.14
C ARG A 161 9.68 5.14 7.96
N SER A 162 10.61 5.43 8.87
CA SER A 162 12.00 4.98 8.73
C SER A 162 12.14 3.46 8.84
N ILE A 163 11.18 2.81 9.52
CA ILE A 163 11.16 1.37 9.71
C ILE A 163 10.98 0.58 8.40
N TYR A 164 10.33 1.17 7.39
CA TYR A 164 10.13 0.51 6.10
C TYR A 164 11.41 0.39 5.28
N LYS A 165 12.48 1.12 5.64
CA LYS A 165 13.81 0.96 5.02
C LYS A 165 14.32 -0.48 5.05
N ARG A 166 13.85 -1.29 5.99
CA ARG A 166 14.19 -2.72 6.08
C ARG A 166 13.67 -3.56 4.92
N PHE A 167 12.64 -3.08 4.22
CA PHE A 167 12.05 -3.74 3.06
C PHE A 167 12.70 -3.32 1.75
N MET A 168 13.59 -2.31 1.76
CA MET A 168 14.23 -1.81 0.54
C MET A 168 14.96 -2.94 -0.18
N ARG A 169 14.48 -3.25 -1.39
CA ARG A 169 15.12 -4.21 -2.28
C ARG A 169 16.23 -3.52 -3.07
N ILE A 170 17.41 -4.14 -3.09
CA ILE A 170 18.54 -3.73 -3.92
C ILE A 170 18.65 -4.75 -5.05
N GLY A 171 18.72 -4.28 -6.29
CA GLY A 171 18.87 -5.14 -7.47
C GLY A 171 19.27 -4.35 -8.70
#